data_AF-A0A7S1SE89-F1
#
_entry.id   AF-A0A7S1SE89-F1
#
_cell.length_a   1.000
_cell.length_b   1.000
_cell.length_c   1.000
_cell.angle_alpha   90.00
_cell.angle_beta   90.00
_cell.angle_gamma   90.00
#
_symmetry.space_group_name_H-M   'P 1'
#
loop_
_entity.id
_entity.type
_entity.pdbx_description
1 polymer ?
#
loop_
_entity_poly.entity_id
_entity_poly.type
_entity_poly.pdbx_seq_one_letter_code
_entity_poly.pdbx_strand_id
1 'polypeptide(L)'
;EAAEAAAAEAEADFAQARKNRTACLALLCRQMQRIERVWDEDEELRRALLRALSSCLGSLSAHADAVLRELGSLSPKLAASATLRHFLTICLPVERQHTRSLRDDEFLVLRPDDLGRGASAAG
;
A
#
# COMPACT_ATOMS: atom_id res chain seq x y z
N GLU A 1 20.44 2.22 -7.59
CA GLU A 1 20.61 1.27 -6.46
C GLU A 1 19.51 1.38 -5.40
N ALA A 2 19.29 2.53 -4.75
CA ALA A 2 18.28 2.64 -3.69
C ALA A 2 16.83 2.37 -4.16
N ALA A 3 16.46 2.86 -5.35
CA ALA A 3 15.13 2.63 -5.93
C ALA A 3 14.87 1.15 -6.26
N GLU A 4 15.88 0.44 -6.78
CA GLU A 4 15.79 -0.99 -7.08
C GLU A 4 15.75 -1.83 -5.80
N ALA A 5 16.54 -1.45 -4.78
CA ALA A 5 16.48 -2.11 -3.47
C ALA A 5 15.09 -1.97 -2.84
N ALA A 6 14.48 -0.77 -2.90
CA ALA A 6 13.13 -0.52 -2.40
C ALA A 6 12.06 -1.33 -3.16
N ALA A 7 12.23 -1.51 -4.48
CA ALA A 7 11.34 -2.34 -5.28
C ALA A 7 11.49 -3.84 -4.92
N ALA A 8 12.72 -4.32 -4.77
CA ALA A 8 13.01 -5.71 -4.38
C ALA A 8 12.49 -6.04 -2.98
N GLU A 9 12.64 -5.12 -2.02
CA GLU A 9 12.07 -5.23 -0.68
C GLU A 9 10.54 -5.36 -0.74
N ALA A 10 9.88 -4.51 -1.50
CA ALA A 10 8.43 -4.55 -1.66
C ALA A 10 7.93 -5.88 -2.26
N GLU A 11 8.65 -6.44 -3.24
CA GLU A 11 8.32 -7.74 -3.82
C GLU A 11 8.57 -8.89 -2.83
N ALA A 12 9.65 -8.82 -2.04
CA ALA A 12 9.96 -9.80 -1.01
C ALA A 12 8.91 -9.84 0.11
N ASP A 13 8.52 -8.68 0.62
CA ASP A 13 7.44 -8.54 1.61
C ASP A 13 6.12 -9.11 1.07
N PHE A 14 5.81 -8.78 -0.18
CA PHE A 14 4.60 -9.27 -0.85
C PHE A 14 4.61 -10.81 -0.99
N ALA A 15 5.74 -11.41 -1.35
CA ALA A 15 5.86 -12.86 -1.49
C ALA A 15 5.54 -13.61 -0.18
N GLN A 16 5.89 -13.02 0.97
CA GLN A 16 5.56 -13.59 2.29
C GLN A 16 4.07 -13.46 2.60
N ALA A 17 3.46 -12.32 2.29
CA ALA A 17 2.06 -12.04 2.60
C ALA A 17 1.06 -12.68 1.63
N ARG A 18 1.48 -13.06 0.41
CA ARG A 18 0.60 -13.57 -0.67
C ARG A 18 -0.31 -14.72 -0.23
N LYS A 19 0.11 -15.55 0.74
CA LYS A 19 -0.68 -16.70 1.25
C LYS A 19 -1.82 -16.28 2.18
N ASN A 20 -1.77 -15.09 2.76
CA ASN A 20 -2.78 -14.57 3.66
C ASN A 20 -3.48 -13.38 2.99
N ARG A 21 -4.78 -13.54 2.69
CA ARG A 21 -5.57 -12.51 2.02
C ARG A 21 -5.47 -11.15 2.70
N THR A 22 -5.67 -11.07 4.01
CA THR A 22 -5.68 -9.81 4.74
C THR A 22 -4.31 -9.14 4.71
N ALA A 23 -3.23 -9.92 4.92
CA ALA A 23 -1.87 -9.40 4.85
C ALA A 23 -1.51 -8.91 3.44
N CYS A 24 -1.90 -9.66 2.41
CA CYS A 24 -1.72 -9.32 1.00
C CYS A 24 -2.41 -7.99 0.66
N LEU A 25 -3.69 -7.84 1.02
CA LEU A 25 -4.45 -6.62 0.80
C LEU A 25 -3.83 -5.41 1.54
N ALA A 26 -3.41 -5.60 2.80
CA ALA A 26 -2.78 -4.55 3.58
C ALA A 26 -1.45 -4.09 2.96
N LEU A 27 -0.61 -5.02 2.48
CA LEU A 27 0.65 -4.66 1.82
C LEU A 27 0.43 -3.95 0.48
N LEU A 28 -0.55 -4.39 -0.33
CA LEU A 28 -0.88 -3.71 -1.57
C LEU A 28 -1.32 -2.27 -1.31
N CYS A 29 -2.19 -2.03 -0.32
CA CYS A 29 -2.61 -0.68 0.04
C CYS A 29 -1.43 0.18 0.55
N ARG A 30 -0.57 -0.39 1.40
CA ARG A 30 0.65 0.31 1.86
C ARG A 30 1.57 0.69 0.70
N GLN A 31 1.70 -0.18 -0.30
CA GLN A 31 2.50 0.13 -1.49
C GLN A 31 1.86 1.22 -2.36
N MET A 32 0.54 1.22 -2.50
CA MET A 32 -0.18 2.29 -3.20
C MET A 32 0.06 3.64 -2.52
N GLN A 33 -0.09 3.69 -1.19
CA GLN A 33 0.18 4.89 -0.38
C GLN A 33 1.64 5.33 -0.44
N ARG A 34 2.60 4.40 -0.44
CA ARG A 34 4.03 4.71 -0.58
C ARG A 34 4.30 5.39 -1.92
N ILE A 35 3.75 4.85 -3.00
CA ILE A 35 3.87 5.42 -4.35
C ILE A 35 3.28 6.83 -4.41
N GLU A 36 2.12 7.05 -3.78
CA GLU A 36 1.49 8.37 -3.71
C GLU A 36 2.37 9.40 -2.99
N ARG A 37 2.97 9.02 -1.85
CA ARG A 37 3.83 9.94 -1.07
C ARG A 37 5.07 10.39 -1.84
N VAL A 38 5.71 9.48 -2.56
CA VAL A 38 6.96 9.79 -3.30
C VAL A 38 6.69 10.38 -4.70
N TRP A 39 5.42 10.62 -5.05
CA TRP A 39 5.02 10.85 -6.45
C TRP A 39 5.72 12.04 -7.10
N ASP A 40 5.89 13.13 -6.34
CA ASP A 40 6.54 14.38 -6.78
C ASP A 40 7.97 14.52 -6.24
N GLU A 41 8.39 13.63 -5.33
CA GLU A 41 9.72 13.69 -4.67
C GLU A 41 10.81 12.98 -5.47
N ASP A 42 10.52 11.78 -5.97
CA ASP A 42 11.51 10.93 -6.63
C ASP A 42 10.86 10.13 -7.78
N GLU A 43 11.13 10.56 -9.01
CA GLU A 43 10.62 9.91 -10.21
C GLU A 43 11.20 8.50 -10.42
N GLU A 44 12.47 8.29 -10.09
CA GLU A 44 13.14 7.00 -10.29
C GLU A 44 12.56 5.96 -9.33
N LEU A 45 12.43 6.33 -8.05
CA LEU A 45 11.79 5.52 -7.03
C LEU A 45 10.32 5.27 -7.36
N ARG A 46 9.56 6.29 -7.77
CA ARG A 46 8.16 6.13 -8.22
C ARG A 46 8.04 5.08 -9.32
N ARG A 47 8.88 5.17 -10.36
CA ARG A 47 8.87 4.22 -11.49
C ARG A 47 9.22 2.80 -11.03
N ALA A 48 10.21 2.65 -10.15
CA ALA A 48 10.59 1.35 -9.59
C ALA A 48 9.45 0.72 -8.77
N LEU A 49 8.81 1.50 -7.89
CA LEU A 49 7.69 1.04 -7.07
C LEU A 49 6.45 0.71 -7.92
N LEU A 50 6.15 1.48 -8.98
CA LEU A 50 5.05 1.18 -9.91
C LEU A 50 5.28 -0.17 -10.63
N ARG A 51 6.51 -0.47 -11.04
CA ARG A 51 6.86 -1.76 -11.65
C ARG A 51 6.68 -2.89 -10.63
N ALA A 52 7.18 -2.72 -9.40
CA ALA A 52 7.02 -3.69 -8.33
C ALA A 52 5.54 -3.95 -8.01
N LEU A 53 4.72 -2.89 -7.90
CA LEU A 53 3.28 -3.03 -7.68
C LEU A 53 2.60 -3.78 -8.84
N SER A 54 2.94 -3.44 -10.08
CA SER A 54 2.41 -4.12 -11.27
C SER A 54 2.79 -5.62 -11.29
N SER A 55 4.03 -5.94 -10.95
CA SER A 55 4.55 -7.31 -10.80
C SER A 55 3.80 -8.09 -9.70
N CYS A 56 3.66 -7.49 -8.52
CA CYS A 56 2.92 -8.07 -7.39
C CYS A 56 1.48 -8.39 -7.77
N LEU A 57 0.76 -7.43 -8.37
CA LEU A 57 -0.60 -7.64 -8.86
C LEU A 57 -0.65 -8.74 -9.93
N GLY A 58 0.28 -8.73 -10.89
CA GLY A 58 0.34 -9.74 -11.95
C GLY A 58 0.45 -11.17 -11.40
N SER A 59 1.21 -11.34 -10.31
CA SER A 59 1.34 -12.64 -9.64
C SER A 59 0.03 -13.16 -9.00
N LEU A 60 -0.95 -12.29 -8.75
CA LEU A 60 -2.25 -12.65 -8.19
C LEU A 60 -3.24 -13.18 -9.23
N SER A 61 -2.97 -13.03 -10.53
CA SER A 61 -3.84 -13.53 -11.60
C SER A 61 -4.14 -15.04 -11.53
N ALA A 62 -3.26 -15.82 -10.89
CA ALA A 62 -3.42 -17.26 -10.66
C ALA A 62 -3.81 -17.60 -9.21
N HIS A 63 -4.22 -16.63 -8.40
CA HIS A 63 -4.52 -16.86 -6.99
C HIS A 63 -5.86 -17.62 -6.79
N ALA A 64 -5.93 -18.44 -5.74
CA ALA A 64 -7.13 -19.23 -5.41
C ALA A 64 -8.33 -18.35 -5.00
N ASP A 65 -8.06 -17.31 -4.21
CA ASP A 65 -9.06 -16.31 -3.82
C ASP A 65 -9.46 -15.40 -5.00
N ALA A 66 -10.77 -15.28 -5.24
CA ALA A 66 -11.34 -14.54 -6.37
C ALA A 66 -11.09 -13.03 -6.30
N VAL A 67 -11.07 -12.44 -5.10
CA VAL A 67 -10.83 -10.99 -4.92
C VAL A 67 -9.39 -10.67 -5.26
N LEU A 68 -8.44 -11.48 -4.78
CA LEU A 68 -7.03 -11.30 -5.15
C LEU A 68 -6.81 -11.50 -6.65
N ARG A 69 -7.53 -12.44 -7.27
CA ARG A 69 -7.47 -12.65 -8.72
C ARG A 69 -7.96 -11.44 -9.51
N GLU A 70 -9.05 -10.82 -9.05
CA GLU A 70 -9.59 -9.59 -9.64
C GLU A 70 -8.58 -8.44 -9.55
N LEU A 71 -7.90 -8.27 -8.41
CA LEU A 71 -6.82 -7.31 -8.28
C LEU A 71 -5.68 -7.57 -9.27
N GLY A 72 -5.38 -8.83 -9.56
CA GLY A 72 -4.38 -9.17 -10.56
C GLY A 72 -4.71 -8.68 -11.98
N SER A 73 -5.98 -8.48 -12.31
CA SER A 73 -6.40 -7.87 -13.59
C SER A 73 -6.03 -6.39 -13.73
N LEU A 74 -5.61 -5.73 -12.65
CA LEU A 74 -5.20 -4.33 -12.64
C LEU A 74 -3.72 -4.15 -13.03
N SER A 75 -2.91 -5.21 -12.94
CA SER A 75 -1.49 -5.21 -13.33
C SER A 75 -1.22 -4.56 -14.70
N PRO A 76 -1.88 -4.96 -15.81
CA PRO A 76 -1.62 -4.36 -17.12
C PRO A 76 -2.06 -2.89 -17.22
N LYS A 77 -2.89 -2.40 -16.29
CA LYS A 77 -3.36 -1.02 -16.28
C LYS A 77 -2.37 -0.09 -15.57
N LEU A 78 -1.43 -0.62 -14.79
CA LEU A 78 -0.40 0.13 -14.08
C LEU A 78 0.90 0.19 -14.88
N ALA A 79 1.00 1.22 -15.72
CA ALA A 79 2.24 1.53 -16.44
C ALA A 79 3.19 2.32 -15.54
N ALA A 80 4.51 2.11 -15.71
CA ALA A 80 5.53 2.92 -15.03
C ALA A 80 5.50 4.41 -15.43
N SER A 81 4.88 4.73 -16.57
CA SER A 81 4.63 6.09 -17.07
C SER A 81 3.23 6.62 -16.74
N ALA A 82 2.51 5.97 -15.81
CA ALA A 82 1.17 6.41 -15.41
C ALA A 82 1.22 7.84 -14.85
N THR A 83 0.16 8.61 -15.13
CA THR A 83 -0.06 9.90 -14.45
C THR A 83 -0.65 9.67 -13.06
N LEU A 84 -0.51 10.65 -12.16
CA LEU A 84 -1.09 10.55 -10.81
C LEU A 84 -2.59 10.30 -10.87
N ARG A 85 -3.29 11.03 -11.75
CA ARG A 85 -4.73 10.85 -11.96
C ARG A 85 -5.09 9.42 -12.35
N HIS A 86 -4.34 8.84 -13.29
CA HIS A 86 -4.56 7.46 -13.73
C HIS A 86 -4.31 6.47 -12.60
N PHE A 87 -3.21 6.64 -11.87
CA PHE A 87 -2.87 5.83 -10.70
C PHE A 87 -3.97 5.87 -9.63
N LEU A 88 -4.41 7.06 -9.21
CA LEU A 88 -5.46 7.24 -8.21
C LEU A 88 -6.81 6.68 -8.65
N THR A 89 -7.12 6.74 -9.95
CA THR A 89 -8.36 6.15 -10.50
C THR A 89 -8.39 4.63 -10.31
N ILE A 90 -7.23 3.97 -10.31
CA ILE A 90 -7.10 2.52 -10.10
C ILE A 90 -7.02 2.19 -8.60
N CYS A 91 -6.20 2.93 -7.85
CA CYS A 91 -5.85 2.58 -6.47
C CYS A 91 -6.91 2.96 -5.43
N LEU A 92 -7.56 4.13 -5.55
CA LEU A 92 -8.53 4.60 -4.56
C LEU A 92 -9.74 3.66 -4.38
N PRO A 93 -10.32 3.06 -5.43
CA PRO A 93 -11.38 2.06 -5.26
C PRO A 93 -10.92 0.83 -4.47
N VAL A 94 -9.70 0.34 -4.75
CA VAL A 94 -9.11 -0.83 -4.07
C VAL A 94 -8.92 -0.53 -2.59
N GLU A 95 -8.34 0.62 -2.26
CA GLU A 95 -8.18 1.06 -0.88
C GLU A 95 -9.52 1.18 -0.16
N ARG A 96 -10.52 1.83 -0.75
CA ARG A 96 -11.85 1.97 -0.13
C ARG A 96 -12.54 0.63 0.13
N GLN A 97 -12.30 -0.37 -0.71
CA GLN A 97 -12.91 -1.69 -0.59
C GLN A 97 -12.20 -2.60 0.42
N HIS A 98 -10.91 -2.38 0.70
CA HIS A 98 -10.07 -3.34 1.42
C HIS A 98 -9.36 -2.79 2.65
N THR A 99 -9.11 -1.49 2.69
CA THR A 99 -8.91 -0.78 3.95
C THR A 99 -10.31 -0.51 4.50
N ARG A 100 -10.76 -1.34 5.46
CA ARG A 100 -11.78 -0.87 6.40
C ARG A 100 -11.30 0.49 6.86
N SER A 101 -12.14 1.51 6.73
CA SER A 101 -12.01 2.81 7.39
C SER A 101 -11.14 2.67 8.64
N LEU A 102 -10.08 3.49 8.75
CA LEU A 102 -9.27 3.67 9.96
C LEU A 102 -10.06 3.18 11.16
N ARG A 103 -9.56 2.17 11.87
CA ARG A 103 -10.27 1.74 13.07
C ARG A 103 -10.36 2.97 13.98
N ASP A 104 -11.46 3.16 14.70
CA ASP A 104 -11.66 4.37 15.51
C ASP A 104 -10.49 4.63 16.49
N ASP A 105 -9.73 3.59 16.87
CA ASP A 105 -8.51 3.69 17.68
C ASP A 105 -7.31 4.34 16.96
N GLU A 106 -7.31 4.41 15.63
CA GLU A 106 -6.29 5.11 14.84
C GLU A 106 -6.62 6.62 14.67
N PHE A 107 -7.79 7.07 15.13
CA PHE A 107 -8.18 8.49 15.25
C PHE A 107 -7.89 9.06 16.66
N LEU A 108 -6.84 8.57 17.33
CA LEU A 108 -6.28 9.29 18.47
C LEU A 108 -5.64 10.60 17.98
N VAL A 109 -6.47 11.62 17.77
CA VAL A 109 -6.07 13.01 17.84
C VAL A 109 -5.60 13.23 19.26
N LEU A 110 -4.32 12.96 19.52
CA LEU A 110 -3.65 13.38 20.75
C LEU A 110 -3.76 14.89 20.79
N ARG A 111 -4.73 15.41 21.56
CA ARG A 111 -4.73 16.83 21.88
C ARG A 111 -3.51 17.05 22.76
N PRO A 112 -2.82 18.19 22.66
CA PRO A 112 -1.67 18.47 23.52
C PRO A 112 -1.98 18.30 25.02
N ASP A 113 -3.24 18.45 25.44
CA ASP A 113 -3.72 18.18 26.81
C ASP A 113 -3.65 16.70 27.26
N ASP A 114 -3.71 15.73 26.35
CA ASP A 114 -3.75 14.31 26.70
C ASP A 114 -2.36 13.77 27.15
N LEU A 115 -1.28 14.49 26.83
CA LEU A 115 0.08 14.15 27.26
C LEU A 115 0.36 14.48 28.74
N GLY A 116 -0.51 15.26 29.39
CA GLY A 116 -0.30 15.74 30.76
C GLY A 116 -0.91 14.89 31.88
N ARG A 117 -1.87 13.99 31.58
CA ARG A 117 -2.65 13.28 32.62
C ARG A 117 -2.10 11.91 33.06
N GLY A 118 -1.06 11.40 32.40
CA GLY A 118 -0.48 10.09 32.73
C GLY A 118 0.55 10.09 33.87
N ALA A 119 0.95 11.25 34.40
CA ALA A 119 2.08 11.34 35.34
C ALA A 119 1.70 11.39 36.84
N SER A 120 0.42 11.37 37.20
CA SER A 120 -0.02 11.41 38.61
C SER A 120 -0.97 10.27 38.96
N ALA A 121 -0.42 9.07 39.07
CA ALA A 121 -1.03 7.95 39.80
C ALA A 121 0.07 7.02 40.36
N ALA A 122 1.02 7.62 41.08
CA ALA A 122 1.93 6.92 41.97
C ALA A 122 2.18 7.83 43.18
N GLY A 123 1.34 7.69 44.19
CA GLY A 123 1.37 8.42 45.46
C GLY A 123 0.32 7.86 46.39
#